data_AF-A0A3B9ARJ2-F1
#
_entry.id   AF-A0A3B9ARJ2-F1
#
_cell.length_a   1.000
_cell.length_b   1.000
_cell.length_c   1.000
_cell.angle_alpha   90.00
_cell.angle_beta   90.00
_cell.angle_gamma   90.00
#
_symmetry.space_group_name_H-M   'P 1'
#
loop_
_entity.id
_entity.type
_entity.pdbx_description
1 polymer ?
#
loop_
_entity_poly.entity_id
_entity_poly.type
_entity_poly.pdbx_seq_one_letter_code
_entity_poly.pdbx_strand_id
1 'polypeptide(L)'
;DHAYQVFLGDAALNKEISENVADLFNETGVRMLDFDGLEGAHSTGLGNYGEALFAQAWYDRLNKDLKSHFVLGASRSGHYFWHLYSRMNWGEPWYAGFRESQTEYRMLNQKYFKRNLMPGMLGWFKFTAGTTLEDIEWLMTRSAAYNAGFCLVMDLPAAEGNGMCHKLLETIRLWETARLKGQFSAEICARMKDLNTEFRLEKGADEQLYLTEIFSHKFKHAQKVRQPGEPLYSTFSVNSPVPQSPVELIVTANGADLNTLKWEINRSKQIRMNVVLKKGHTLKYTGGTEAVVYDAQWHVVETVPFPEGQILLPEGANTFLFDTRFGSADAGVEPFAQVEIRVLDVGRRL
;
A
#
# COMPACT_ATOMS: atom_id res chain seq x y z
N ASP A 1 -11.55 33.99 8.20
CA ASP A 1 -11.43 32.65 8.81
C ASP A 1 -10.76 31.67 7.88
N HIS A 2 -9.65 31.07 8.35
CA HIS A 2 -8.96 30.00 7.66
C HIS A 2 -9.67 28.66 7.96
N ALA A 3 -9.79 27.76 6.97
CA ALA A 3 -10.57 26.53 7.11
C ALA A 3 -10.07 25.61 8.25
N TYR A 4 -8.78 25.71 8.60
CA TYR A 4 -8.17 24.95 9.69
C TYR A 4 -8.35 25.57 11.09
N GLN A 5 -9.12 26.66 11.23
CA GLN A 5 -9.33 27.37 12.51
C GLN A 5 -7.99 27.72 13.21
N VAL A 6 -6.97 28.04 12.42
CA VAL A 6 -5.62 28.31 12.93
C VAL A 6 -5.56 29.68 13.60
N PHE A 7 -4.79 29.74 14.68
CA PHE A 7 -4.42 30.99 15.32
C PHE A 7 -3.17 31.56 14.64
N LEU A 8 -3.28 32.75 14.06
CA LEU A 8 -2.18 33.42 13.36
C LEU A 8 -1.55 34.45 14.30
N GLY A 9 -0.36 34.14 14.81
CA GLY A 9 0.42 35.03 15.68
C GLY A 9 1.18 36.11 14.91
N ASP A 10 1.70 37.10 15.66
CA ASP A 10 2.77 37.97 15.16
C ASP A 10 4.13 37.26 15.20
N ALA A 11 5.21 37.94 14.77
CA ALA A 11 6.54 37.34 14.72
C ALA A 11 7.08 36.93 16.11
N ALA A 12 6.74 37.66 17.17
CA ALA A 12 7.20 37.35 18.52
C ALA A 12 6.49 36.12 19.06
N LEU A 13 5.17 36.06 18.89
CA LEU A 13 4.35 34.93 19.31
C LEU A 13 4.67 33.66 18.52
N ASN A 14 4.90 33.78 17.21
CA ASN A 14 5.34 32.65 16.38
C ASN A 14 6.70 32.09 16.83
N LYS A 15 7.64 32.96 17.23
CA LYS A 15 8.92 32.52 17.81
C LYS A 15 8.70 31.78 19.15
N GLU A 16 7.85 32.31 20.02
CA GLU A 16 7.51 31.66 21.30
C GLU A 16 6.88 30.27 21.08
N ILE A 17 5.91 30.15 20.17
CA ILE A 17 5.30 28.87 19.79
C ILE A 17 6.38 27.89 19.31
N SER A 18 7.26 28.35 18.43
CA SER A 18 8.35 27.54 17.89
C SER A 18 9.31 27.03 18.98
N GLU A 19 9.69 27.89 19.92
CA GLU A 19 10.55 27.54 21.06
C GLU A 19 9.85 26.56 22.02
N ASN A 20 8.55 26.73 22.27
CA ASN A 20 7.76 25.79 23.07
C ASN A 20 7.68 24.40 22.43
N VAL A 21 7.54 24.33 21.11
CA VAL A 21 7.59 23.06 20.37
C VAL A 21 8.99 22.41 20.50
N ALA A 22 10.06 23.20 20.45
CA ALA A 22 11.41 22.69 20.65
C ALA A 22 11.65 22.20 22.09
N ASP A 23 11.10 22.90 23.09
CA ASP A 23 11.20 22.50 24.49
C ASP A 23 10.46 21.17 24.74
N LEU A 24 9.28 20.95 24.12
CA LEU A 24 8.62 19.64 24.13
C LEU A 24 9.54 18.53 23.58
N PHE A 25 10.25 18.78 22.47
CA PHE A 25 11.18 17.81 21.89
C PHE A 25 12.34 17.53 22.84
N ASN A 26 12.92 18.58 23.43
CA ASN A 26 13.99 18.49 24.42
C ASN A 26 13.58 17.66 25.65
N GLU A 27 12.34 17.79 26.12
CA GLU A 27 11.83 17.07 27.29
C GLU A 27 11.46 15.61 27.00
N THR A 28 10.82 15.36 25.85
CA THR A 28 10.24 14.04 25.53
C THR A 28 11.16 13.14 24.73
N GLY A 29 12.14 13.72 24.04
CA GLY A 29 12.98 13.01 23.08
C GLY A 29 12.28 12.67 21.76
N VAL A 30 11.11 13.26 21.48
CA VAL A 30 10.47 13.19 20.15
C VAL A 30 11.47 13.70 19.10
N ARG A 31 11.58 12.97 17.98
CA ARG A 31 12.60 13.24 16.95
C ARG A 31 12.02 13.68 15.62
N MET A 32 10.73 13.51 15.40
CA MET A 32 10.10 13.76 14.11
C MET A 32 9.08 14.88 14.22
N LEU A 33 9.15 15.83 13.28
CA LEU A 33 8.16 16.87 13.06
C LEU A 33 7.98 17.08 11.56
N ASP A 34 6.76 17.35 11.13
CA ASP A 34 6.49 17.98 9.85
C ASP A 34 5.91 19.36 10.17
N PHE A 35 6.50 20.44 9.65
CA PHE A 35 5.96 21.79 9.86
C PHE A 35 4.74 22.04 8.96
N ASP A 36 3.72 21.19 9.05
CA ASP A 36 2.47 21.34 8.31
C ASP A 36 1.71 22.58 8.77
N GLY A 37 1.37 23.48 7.84
CA GLY A 37 0.80 24.79 8.15
C GLY A 37 1.81 25.91 8.40
N LEU A 38 3.11 25.72 8.14
CA LEU A 38 4.15 26.74 8.32
C LEU A 38 3.85 28.05 7.57
N GLU A 39 3.12 27.98 6.47
CA GLU A 39 2.65 29.15 5.71
C GLU A 39 1.78 30.10 6.55
N GLY A 40 1.27 29.67 7.70
CA GLY A 40 0.68 30.58 8.69
C GLY A 40 1.67 31.67 9.15
N ALA A 41 2.95 31.37 9.27
CA ALA A 41 3.98 32.36 9.63
C ALA A 41 4.16 33.45 8.55
N HIS A 42 3.72 33.18 7.32
CA HIS A 42 3.72 34.15 6.22
C HIS A 42 2.77 35.33 6.50
N SER A 43 1.71 35.14 7.31
CA SER A 43 0.72 36.18 7.58
C SER A 43 1.19 37.27 8.54
N THR A 44 2.40 37.15 9.11
CA THR A 44 3.03 38.15 9.98
C THR A 44 3.41 39.45 9.25
N GLY A 45 3.30 39.48 7.91
CA GLY A 45 3.82 40.56 7.06
C GLY A 45 5.31 40.40 6.69
N LEU A 46 5.98 39.36 7.22
CA LEU A 46 7.38 39.05 6.91
C LEU A 46 7.53 38.05 5.74
N GLY A 47 6.43 37.48 5.25
CA GLY A 47 6.44 36.49 4.16
C GLY A 47 7.33 35.28 4.48
N ASN A 48 8.08 34.81 3.48
CA ASN A 48 9.02 33.68 3.63
C ASN A 48 10.05 33.87 4.75
N TYR A 49 10.37 35.11 5.12
CA TYR A 49 11.28 35.36 6.24
C TYR A 49 10.65 34.96 7.58
N GLY A 50 9.34 35.15 7.74
CA GLY A 50 8.61 34.69 8.93
C GLY A 50 8.64 33.17 9.09
N GLU A 51 8.49 32.44 7.98
CA GLU A 51 8.59 30.97 7.96
C GLU A 51 10.01 30.49 8.34
N ALA A 52 11.04 31.15 7.79
CA ALA A 52 12.44 30.86 8.11
C ALA A 52 12.77 31.16 9.59
N LEU A 53 12.30 32.28 10.12
CA LEU A 53 12.47 32.64 11.53
C LEU A 53 11.83 31.61 12.46
N PHE A 54 10.64 31.12 12.11
CA PHE A 54 9.96 30.09 12.90
C PHE A 54 10.81 28.81 12.96
N ALA A 55 11.22 28.27 11.80
CA ALA A 55 12.00 27.03 11.76
C ALA A 55 13.38 27.18 12.42
N GLN A 56 14.02 28.34 12.27
CA GLN A 56 15.32 28.62 12.88
C GLN A 56 15.22 28.71 14.40
N ALA A 57 14.19 29.37 14.94
CA ALA A 57 13.97 29.46 16.39
C ALA A 57 13.81 28.06 17.01
N TRP A 58 13.04 27.19 16.35
CA TRP A 58 12.86 25.79 16.78
C TRP A 58 14.21 25.09 16.80
N TYR A 59 14.95 25.13 15.69
CA TYR A 59 16.23 24.46 15.58
C TYR A 59 17.23 24.98 16.62
N ASP A 60 17.39 26.29 16.76
CA ASP A 60 18.34 26.89 17.70
C ASP A 60 18.07 26.48 19.15
N ARG A 61 16.80 26.32 19.50
CA ARG A 61 16.34 25.92 20.83
C ARG A 61 16.53 24.42 21.14
N LEU A 62 16.70 23.57 20.13
CA LEU A 62 17.00 22.15 20.36
C LEU A 62 18.34 21.94 21.07
N ASN A 63 18.38 20.95 21.96
CA ASN A 63 19.59 20.48 22.60
C ASN A 63 20.54 19.81 21.58
N LYS A 64 21.81 19.64 21.96
CA LYS A 64 22.85 19.10 21.05
C LYS A 64 22.56 17.67 20.58
N ASP A 65 21.91 16.86 21.42
CA ASP A 65 21.58 15.48 21.08
C ASP A 65 20.54 15.44 19.95
N LEU A 66 19.40 16.13 20.11
CA LEU A 66 18.34 16.21 19.11
C LEU A 66 18.80 16.83 17.80
N LYS A 67 19.65 17.87 17.84
CA LYS A 67 20.24 18.46 16.63
C LYS A 67 21.00 17.45 15.76
N SER A 68 21.47 16.34 16.33
CA SER A 68 22.22 15.33 15.59
C SER A 68 21.36 14.28 14.87
N HIS A 69 20.08 14.15 15.24
CA HIS A 69 19.24 13.04 14.77
C HIS A 69 17.74 13.36 14.61
N PHE A 70 17.36 14.63 14.62
CA PHE A 70 15.99 15.03 14.29
C PHE A 70 15.64 14.70 12.82
N VAL A 71 14.34 14.50 12.59
CA VAL A 71 13.73 14.26 11.29
C VAL A 71 12.67 15.33 11.08
N LEU A 72 13.08 16.42 10.45
CA LEU A 72 12.17 17.49 10.06
C LEU A 72 11.74 17.32 8.61
N GLY A 73 10.43 17.36 8.37
CA GLY A 73 9.88 17.47 7.02
C GLY A 73 9.17 18.78 6.76
N ALA A 74 8.71 18.92 5.52
CA ALA A 74 8.38 20.20 4.91
C ALA A 74 6.89 20.32 4.62
N SER A 75 6.33 21.49 4.89
CA SER A 75 5.04 21.92 4.29
C SER A 75 5.29 22.77 3.06
N ARG A 76 5.89 23.96 3.26
CA ARG A 76 6.48 24.77 2.18
C ARG A 76 7.94 24.40 1.95
N SER A 77 8.41 24.61 0.72
CA SER A 77 9.83 24.52 0.38
C SER A 77 10.39 25.91 0.06
N GLY A 78 11.69 26.09 0.28
CA GLY A 78 12.40 27.34 0.06
C GLY A 78 13.89 27.16 0.29
N HIS A 79 14.70 28.05 -0.27
CA HIS A 79 16.17 27.93 -0.23
C HIS A 79 16.72 27.80 1.19
N TYR A 80 16.18 28.57 2.14
CA TYR A 80 16.63 28.55 3.53
C TYR A 80 16.48 27.17 4.19
N PHE A 81 15.36 26.50 3.92
CA PHE A 81 15.06 25.22 4.56
C PHE A 81 15.96 24.07 4.07
N TRP A 82 16.78 24.29 3.04
CA TRP A 82 17.85 23.37 2.67
C TRP A 82 18.78 23.03 3.86
N HIS A 83 18.96 23.96 4.79
CA HIS A 83 19.80 23.79 5.97
C HIS A 83 19.11 23.03 7.12
N LEU A 84 17.79 22.87 7.08
CA LEU A 84 16.99 22.36 8.21
C LEU A 84 16.20 21.10 7.86
N TYR A 85 15.57 21.03 6.69
CA TYR A 85 14.74 19.89 6.33
C TYR A 85 15.59 18.65 6.06
N SER A 86 15.29 17.58 6.79
CA SER A 86 15.89 16.27 6.60
C SER A 86 15.26 15.51 5.42
N ARG A 87 14.00 15.79 5.11
CA ARG A 87 13.22 15.16 4.04
C ARG A 87 12.03 16.01 3.64
N MET A 88 11.34 15.63 2.57
CA MET A 88 10.07 16.25 2.16
C MET A 88 9.09 15.13 1.84
N ASN A 89 8.09 14.93 2.69
CA ASN A 89 7.20 13.77 2.59
C ASN A 89 5.82 14.16 2.07
N TRP A 90 5.75 14.79 0.91
CA TRP A 90 4.46 15.20 0.31
C TRP A 90 3.73 14.02 -0.33
N GLY A 91 2.39 14.06 -0.26
CA GLY A 91 1.52 13.01 -0.75
C GLY A 91 0.53 12.60 0.33
N GLU A 92 -0.63 13.22 0.33
CA GLU A 92 -1.65 12.97 1.35
C GLU A 92 -2.48 11.70 1.01
N PRO A 93 -2.89 10.91 2.02
CA PRO A 93 -3.68 9.69 1.81
C PRO A 93 -5.20 9.93 1.88
N TRP A 94 -5.65 11.18 2.02
CA TRP A 94 -7.04 11.48 2.41
C TRP A 94 -8.04 11.49 1.24
N TYR A 95 -7.57 11.56 0.00
CA TYR A 95 -8.41 11.88 -1.16
C TYR A 95 -8.90 10.67 -1.97
N ALA A 96 -8.31 9.49 -1.78
CA ALA A 96 -8.63 8.29 -2.57
C ALA A 96 -8.12 7.02 -1.87
N GLY A 97 -8.24 5.86 -2.53
CA GLY A 97 -7.72 4.60 -2.03
C GLY A 97 -6.20 4.58 -1.83
N PHE A 98 -5.71 3.57 -1.11
CA PHE A 98 -4.31 3.43 -0.70
C PHE A 98 -3.29 3.57 -1.85
N ARG A 99 -3.60 3.02 -3.03
CA ARG A 99 -2.74 3.06 -4.23
C ARG A 99 -3.07 4.19 -5.21
N GLU A 100 -4.12 4.96 -4.94
CA GLU A 100 -4.65 5.98 -5.87
C GLU A 100 -4.29 7.39 -5.41
N SER A 101 -4.32 7.64 -4.09
CA SER A 101 -4.22 8.98 -3.54
C SER A 101 -2.86 9.63 -3.85
N GLN A 102 -2.88 10.63 -4.73
CA GLN A 102 -1.72 11.39 -5.19
C GLN A 102 -0.56 10.54 -5.77
N THR A 103 -0.84 9.35 -6.30
CA THR A 103 0.22 8.42 -6.75
C THR A 103 1.15 9.02 -7.79
N GLU A 104 0.61 9.63 -8.85
CA GLU A 104 1.43 10.27 -9.89
C GLU A 104 2.31 11.39 -9.32
N TYR A 105 1.75 12.21 -8.44
CA TYR A 105 2.45 13.31 -7.78
C TYR A 105 3.65 12.82 -6.96
N ARG A 106 3.46 11.74 -6.17
CA ARG A 106 4.54 11.09 -5.39
C ARG A 106 5.67 10.59 -6.29
N MET A 107 5.34 10.00 -7.44
CA MET A 107 6.34 9.50 -8.40
C MET A 107 7.11 10.64 -9.08
N LEU A 108 6.42 11.72 -9.45
CA LEU A 108 7.05 12.89 -10.06
C LEU A 108 8.05 13.56 -9.10
N ASN A 109 7.71 13.63 -7.80
CA ASN A 109 8.57 14.23 -6.79
C ASN A 109 9.93 13.52 -6.63
N GLN A 110 10.07 12.25 -7.02
CA GLN A 110 11.35 11.55 -6.93
C GLN A 110 12.46 12.21 -7.76
N LYS A 111 12.11 12.76 -8.93
CA LYS A 111 13.06 13.53 -9.76
C LYS A 111 13.46 14.83 -9.08
N TYR A 112 12.51 15.49 -8.41
CA TYR A 112 12.76 16.69 -7.63
C TYR A 112 13.70 16.41 -6.46
N PHE A 113 13.45 15.36 -5.66
CA PHE A 113 14.34 15.00 -4.56
C PHE A 113 15.76 14.70 -5.04
N LYS A 114 15.89 13.87 -6.08
CA LYS A 114 17.19 13.52 -6.66
C LYS A 114 17.95 14.75 -7.18
N ARG A 115 17.29 15.65 -7.93
CA ARG A 115 17.93 16.87 -8.48
C ARG A 115 18.43 17.78 -7.38
N ASN A 116 17.69 17.84 -6.28
CA ASN A 116 18.04 18.66 -5.14
C ASN A 116 18.73 17.83 -4.07
N LEU A 117 19.41 16.70 -4.33
CA LEU A 117 20.16 15.94 -3.31
C LEU A 117 19.40 15.62 -2.00
N MET A 118 18.07 15.56 -2.03
CA MET A 118 17.23 15.17 -0.90
C MET A 118 16.99 13.66 -0.90
N PRO A 119 16.78 13.03 0.27
CA PRO A 119 16.27 11.68 0.33
C PRO A 119 14.94 11.53 -0.42
N GLY A 120 14.77 10.44 -1.16
CA GLY A 120 13.50 10.11 -1.79
C GLY A 120 12.43 9.81 -0.73
N MET A 121 11.21 10.28 -0.94
CA MET A 121 10.07 10.03 -0.05
C MET A 121 8.79 9.80 -0.87
N LEU A 122 7.96 8.84 -0.48
CA LEU A 122 6.70 8.51 -1.17
C LEU A 122 5.46 9.17 -0.57
N GLY A 123 5.62 10.04 0.43
CA GLY A 123 4.51 10.67 1.12
C GLY A 123 3.92 9.82 2.23
N TRP A 124 2.66 10.08 2.53
CA TRP A 124 1.92 9.49 3.63
C TRP A 124 0.96 8.43 3.11
N PHE A 125 0.92 7.29 3.79
CA PHE A 125 0.00 6.19 3.51
C PHE A 125 -0.79 5.89 4.77
N LYS A 126 -2.11 5.75 4.65
CA LYS A 126 -2.97 5.44 5.79
C LYS A 126 -3.12 3.93 5.93
N PHE A 127 -2.69 3.38 7.06
CA PHE A 127 -3.00 2.02 7.45
C PHE A 127 -4.42 1.97 8.03
N THR A 128 -5.19 0.94 7.64
CA THR A 128 -6.56 0.73 8.11
C THR A 128 -6.77 -0.75 8.43
N ALA A 129 -7.86 -1.07 9.14
CA ALA A 129 -8.27 -2.45 9.37
C ALA A 129 -8.46 -3.27 8.07
N GLY A 130 -8.73 -2.60 6.94
CA GLY A 130 -8.88 -3.24 5.63
C GLY A 130 -7.62 -3.27 4.77
N THR A 131 -6.48 -2.71 5.23
CA THR A 131 -5.23 -2.70 4.45
C THR A 131 -4.76 -4.12 4.13
N THR A 132 -4.44 -4.36 2.87
CA THR A 132 -4.12 -5.71 2.36
C THR A 132 -2.61 -5.97 2.31
N LEU A 133 -2.23 -7.25 2.21
CA LEU A 133 -0.83 -7.62 1.95
C LEU A 133 -0.36 -7.06 0.61
N GLU A 134 -1.21 -7.13 -0.40
CA GLU A 134 -0.91 -6.67 -1.74
C GLU A 134 -0.66 -5.15 -1.76
N ASP A 135 -1.37 -4.36 -0.93
CA ASP A 135 -1.14 -2.92 -0.79
C ASP A 135 0.24 -2.62 -0.19
N ILE A 136 0.62 -3.36 0.85
CA ILE A 136 1.93 -3.24 1.48
C ILE A 136 3.04 -3.66 0.51
N GLU A 137 2.91 -4.79 -0.16
CA GLU A 137 3.86 -5.23 -1.18
C GLU A 137 4.00 -4.20 -2.30
N TRP A 138 2.90 -3.60 -2.76
CA TRP A 138 2.92 -2.54 -3.75
C TRP A 138 3.70 -1.30 -3.26
N LEU A 139 3.42 -0.83 -2.04
CA LEU A 139 4.13 0.30 -1.42
C LEU A 139 5.63 -0.01 -1.28
N MET A 140 5.96 -1.17 -0.72
CA MET A 140 7.34 -1.59 -0.48
C MET A 140 8.13 -1.72 -1.78
N THR A 141 7.48 -2.22 -2.82
CA THR A 141 8.08 -2.28 -4.15
C THR A 141 8.46 -0.88 -4.66
N ARG A 142 7.57 0.11 -4.51
CA ARG A 142 7.89 1.50 -4.93
C ARG A 142 8.96 2.12 -4.05
N SER A 143 8.94 1.85 -2.75
CA SER A 143 9.97 2.31 -1.81
C SER A 143 11.34 1.79 -2.21
N ALA A 144 11.45 0.49 -2.52
CA ALA A 144 12.69 -0.11 -3.03
C ALA A 144 13.12 0.49 -4.37
N ALA A 145 12.20 0.62 -5.32
CA ALA A 145 12.49 1.10 -6.68
C ALA A 145 13.11 2.51 -6.76
N TYR A 146 12.66 3.40 -5.87
CA TYR A 146 13.16 4.77 -5.78
C TYR A 146 14.19 4.98 -4.69
N ASN A 147 14.51 3.94 -3.91
CA ASN A 147 15.23 4.05 -2.64
C ASN A 147 14.65 5.16 -1.76
N ALA A 148 13.32 5.14 -1.60
CA ALA A 148 12.55 6.20 -0.97
C ALA A 148 11.92 5.73 0.35
N GLY A 149 11.94 6.59 1.37
CA GLY A 149 11.17 6.37 2.59
C GLY A 149 9.68 6.70 2.40
N PHE A 150 8.88 6.48 3.43
CA PHE A 150 7.46 6.87 3.48
C PHE A 150 7.04 7.07 4.95
N CYS A 151 5.88 7.70 5.16
CA CYS A 151 5.22 7.69 6.46
C CYS A 151 3.99 6.80 6.39
N LEU A 152 3.91 5.80 7.27
CA LEU A 152 2.73 4.98 7.45
C LEU A 152 1.95 5.51 8.66
N VAL A 153 0.79 6.11 8.41
CA VAL A 153 -0.12 6.59 9.46
C VAL A 153 -0.90 5.41 9.99
N MET A 154 -0.67 5.06 11.25
CA MET A 154 -1.31 3.93 11.89
C MET A 154 -1.71 4.32 13.31
N ASP A 155 -2.94 4.00 13.69
CA ASP A 155 -3.43 4.10 15.06
C ASP A 155 -3.67 2.68 15.63
N LEU A 156 -3.83 2.60 16.96
CA LEU A 156 -4.04 1.32 17.64
C LEU A 156 -5.31 0.61 17.16
N PRO A 157 -6.48 1.26 17.01
CA PRO A 157 -7.67 0.58 16.50
C PRO A 157 -7.49 -0.03 15.10
N ALA A 158 -6.82 0.66 14.19
CA ALA A 158 -6.54 0.12 12.86
C ALA A 158 -5.57 -1.06 12.92
N ALA A 159 -4.54 -0.99 13.77
CA ALA A 159 -3.55 -2.04 13.94
C ALA A 159 -4.14 -3.30 14.57
N GLU A 160 -4.89 -3.15 15.66
CA GLU A 160 -5.55 -4.26 16.38
C GLU A 160 -6.71 -4.84 15.58
N GLY A 161 -7.40 -3.99 14.81
CA GLY A 161 -8.53 -4.40 13.99
C GLY A 161 -8.16 -5.10 12.69
N ASN A 162 -6.88 -5.17 12.30
CA ASN A 162 -6.46 -5.87 11.08
C ASN A 162 -5.91 -7.27 11.44
N GLY A 163 -6.62 -8.33 11.05
CA GLY A 163 -6.24 -9.72 11.34
C GLY A 163 -4.93 -10.18 10.70
N MET A 164 -4.35 -9.39 9.78
CA MET A 164 -3.06 -9.65 9.15
C MET A 164 -1.95 -8.68 9.60
N CYS A 165 -2.23 -7.77 10.55
CA CYS A 165 -1.33 -6.68 10.96
C CYS A 165 0.12 -7.13 11.18
N HIS A 166 0.34 -8.20 11.96
CA HIS A 166 1.67 -8.73 12.21
C HIS A 166 2.40 -9.10 10.91
N LYS A 167 1.75 -9.86 10.03
CA LYS A 167 2.32 -10.26 8.72
C LYS A 167 2.62 -9.04 7.85
N LEU A 168 1.78 -8.02 7.88
CA LEU A 168 2.00 -6.76 7.14
C LEU A 168 3.25 -6.04 7.65
N LEU A 169 3.40 -5.89 8.97
CA LEU A 169 4.59 -5.27 9.57
C LEU A 169 5.86 -6.08 9.33
N GLU A 170 5.78 -7.40 9.34
CA GLU A 170 6.91 -8.27 8.99
C GLU A 170 7.32 -8.13 7.52
N THR A 171 6.35 -7.97 6.63
CA THR A 171 6.59 -7.71 5.21
C THR A 171 7.32 -6.38 5.04
N ILE A 172 6.86 -5.31 5.70
CA ILE A 172 7.54 -4.01 5.70
C ILE A 172 8.98 -4.17 6.21
N ARG A 173 9.18 -4.87 7.33
CA ARG A 173 10.51 -5.12 7.92
C ARG A 173 11.43 -5.82 6.91
N LEU A 174 10.96 -6.85 6.24
CA LEU A 174 11.74 -7.63 5.26
C LEU A 174 12.20 -6.74 4.11
N TRP A 175 11.27 -6.02 3.50
CA TRP A 175 11.55 -5.13 2.38
C TRP A 175 12.45 -3.94 2.75
N GLU A 176 12.18 -3.25 3.87
CA GLU A 176 13.02 -2.14 4.32
C GLU A 176 14.44 -2.60 4.65
N THR A 177 14.58 -3.77 5.27
CA THR A 177 15.91 -4.35 5.56
C THR A 177 16.68 -4.60 4.27
N ALA A 178 16.04 -5.17 3.25
CA ALA A 178 16.66 -5.42 1.95
C ALA A 178 17.03 -4.10 1.23
N ARG A 179 16.14 -3.09 1.29
CA ARG A 179 16.34 -1.78 0.68
C ARG A 179 17.52 -1.04 1.32
N LEU A 180 17.56 -0.97 2.65
CA LEU A 180 18.62 -0.29 3.40
C LEU A 180 19.99 -0.98 3.24
N LYS A 181 20.00 -2.29 2.96
CA LYS A 181 21.21 -3.04 2.61
C LYS A 181 21.62 -2.91 1.13
N GLY A 182 20.83 -2.23 0.29
CA GLY A 182 21.11 -2.05 -1.12
C GLY A 182 21.05 -3.34 -1.95
N GLN A 183 20.17 -4.29 -1.57
CA GLN A 183 20.10 -5.62 -2.21
C GLN A 183 19.38 -5.63 -3.57
N PHE A 184 18.77 -4.52 -4.00
CA PHE A 184 18.06 -4.46 -5.27
C PHE A 184 18.95 -3.86 -6.36
N SER A 185 19.13 -4.58 -7.47
CA SER A 185 19.90 -4.09 -8.62
C SER A 185 19.19 -2.92 -9.32
N ALA A 186 19.95 -2.10 -10.06
CA ALA A 186 19.39 -0.98 -10.81
C ALA A 186 18.35 -1.42 -11.87
N GLU A 187 18.56 -2.60 -12.47
CA GLU A 187 17.67 -3.19 -13.46
C GLU A 187 16.34 -3.62 -12.83
N ILE A 188 16.40 -4.29 -11.67
CA ILE A 188 15.21 -4.66 -10.91
C ILE A 188 14.47 -3.38 -10.49
N CYS A 189 15.17 -2.41 -9.91
CA CYS A 189 14.59 -1.11 -9.53
C CYS A 189 13.98 -0.35 -10.71
N ALA A 190 14.44 -0.53 -11.95
CA ALA A 190 13.82 0.09 -13.12
C ALA A 190 12.45 -0.53 -13.43
N ARG A 191 12.33 -1.85 -13.40
CA ARG A 191 11.06 -2.59 -13.54
C ARG A 191 10.11 -2.26 -12.38
N MET A 192 10.70 -2.24 -11.18
CA MET A 192 10.31 -1.61 -9.91
C MET A 192 9.48 -0.31 -9.97
N LYS A 193 9.51 0.44 -11.07
CA LYS A 193 8.88 1.78 -11.16
C LYS A 193 7.52 1.79 -11.83
N ASP A 194 7.20 0.80 -12.68
CA ASP A 194 5.90 0.72 -13.34
C ASP A 194 4.80 0.38 -12.33
N LEU A 195 3.84 1.30 -12.13
CA LEU A 195 2.77 1.18 -11.13
C LEU A 195 1.87 -0.04 -11.32
N ASN A 196 1.86 -0.63 -12.51
CA ASN A 196 1.06 -1.80 -12.87
C ASN A 196 1.75 -3.13 -12.54
N THR A 197 3.00 -3.10 -12.08
CA THR A 197 3.74 -4.30 -11.68
C THR A 197 3.55 -4.58 -10.19
N GLU A 198 3.37 -5.85 -9.85
CA GLU A 198 3.35 -6.32 -8.47
C GLU A 198 4.52 -7.25 -8.21
N PHE A 199 5.08 -7.20 -7.00
CA PHE A 199 6.22 -8.04 -6.61
C PHE A 199 6.03 -8.52 -5.17
N ARG A 200 6.50 -9.73 -4.91
CA ARG A 200 6.59 -10.32 -3.59
C ARG A 200 8.04 -10.61 -3.24
N LEU A 201 8.43 -10.24 -2.03
CA LEU A 201 9.73 -10.55 -1.47
C LEU A 201 9.55 -11.57 -0.37
N GLU A 202 10.25 -12.69 -0.48
CA GLU A 202 10.22 -13.77 0.50
C GLU A 202 11.63 -14.17 0.89
N LYS A 203 11.74 -14.76 2.08
CA LYS A 203 12.97 -15.38 2.53
C LYS A 203 12.87 -16.89 2.34
N GLY A 204 13.75 -17.44 1.51
CA GLY A 204 13.82 -18.87 1.24
C GLY A 204 14.36 -19.66 2.43
N ALA A 205 14.25 -21.00 2.36
CA ALA A 205 14.77 -21.92 3.38
C ALA A 205 16.31 -21.88 3.51
N ASP A 206 16.99 -21.38 2.48
CA ASP A 206 18.43 -21.10 2.45
C ASP A 206 18.80 -19.73 3.05
N GLU A 207 17.84 -19.08 3.71
CA GLU A 207 17.92 -17.75 4.31
C GLU A 207 18.18 -16.61 3.30
N GLN A 208 18.10 -16.89 2.00
CA GLN A 208 18.28 -15.90 0.95
C GLN A 208 16.96 -15.22 0.60
N LEU A 209 17.05 -14.03 0.01
CA LEU A 209 15.87 -13.30 -0.44
C LEU A 209 15.55 -13.65 -1.89
N TYR A 210 14.28 -13.92 -2.14
CA TYR A 210 13.73 -14.19 -3.45
C TYR A 210 12.67 -13.14 -3.78
N LEU A 211 12.84 -12.49 -4.92
CA LEU A 211 11.89 -11.53 -5.46
C LEU A 211 11.13 -12.18 -6.61
N THR A 212 9.82 -12.25 -6.47
CA THR A 212 8.90 -12.84 -7.45
C THR A 212 8.03 -11.74 -8.04
N GLU A 213 8.00 -11.60 -9.37
CA GLU A 213 7.03 -10.74 -10.04
C GLU A 213 5.68 -11.42 -10.11
N ILE A 214 4.62 -10.64 -9.93
CA ILE A 214 3.24 -11.11 -9.90
C ILE A 214 2.44 -10.39 -10.98
N PHE A 215 1.83 -11.18 -11.86
CA PHE A 215 0.93 -10.72 -12.91
C PHE A 215 -0.50 -10.84 -12.40
N SER A 216 -1.02 -9.72 -11.89
CA SER A 216 -2.38 -9.64 -11.32
C SER A 216 -3.41 -9.26 -12.38
N HIS A 217 -4.46 -10.06 -12.48
CA HIS A 217 -5.58 -9.85 -13.39
C HIS A 217 -6.87 -9.75 -12.59
N LYS A 218 -7.49 -8.56 -12.57
CA LYS A 218 -8.66 -8.23 -11.75
C LYS A 218 -9.91 -8.07 -12.61
N PHE A 219 -11.01 -8.65 -12.16
CA PHE A 219 -12.28 -8.63 -12.89
C PHE A 219 -13.50 -8.56 -11.96
N LYS A 220 -14.59 -8.00 -12.48
CA LYS A 220 -15.89 -7.96 -11.82
C LYS A 220 -16.83 -8.97 -12.47
N HIS A 221 -17.28 -9.96 -11.70
CA HIS A 221 -18.35 -10.88 -12.10
C HIS A 221 -19.65 -10.45 -11.41
N ALA A 222 -20.51 -9.71 -12.13
CA ALA A 222 -21.78 -9.22 -11.60
C ALA A 222 -22.88 -10.29 -11.68
N GLN A 223 -23.83 -10.24 -10.75
CA GLN A 223 -25.06 -11.02 -10.89
C GLN A 223 -25.82 -10.54 -12.13
N LYS A 224 -26.01 -11.43 -13.11
CA LYS A 224 -26.77 -11.12 -14.32
C LYS A 224 -28.07 -11.89 -14.32
N VAL A 225 -29.18 -11.21 -14.58
CA VAL A 225 -30.45 -11.84 -14.98
C VAL A 225 -30.44 -11.88 -16.51
N ARG A 226 -30.21 -13.06 -17.11
CA ARG A 226 -30.13 -13.24 -18.56
C ARG A 226 -31.25 -14.10 -19.10
N GLN A 227 -31.52 -13.94 -20.40
CA GLN A 227 -32.49 -14.74 -21.16
C GLN A 227 -32.02 -16.21 -21.28
N PRO A 228 -32.92 -17.17 -21.51
CA PRO A 228 -32.56 -18.58 -21.67
C PRO A 228 -31.51 -18.77 -22.77
N GLY A 229 -30.36 -19.38 -22.43
CA GLY A 229 -29.29 -19.74 -23.37
C GLY A 229 -28.01 -18.90 -23.29
N GLU A 230 -28.00 -17.76 -22.58
CA GLU A 230 -26.75 -17.03 -22.36
C GLU A 230 -25.94 -17.61 -21.19
N PRO A 231 -24.61 -17.71 -21.30
CA PRO A 231 -23.77 -18.17 -20.21
C PRO A 231 -23.78 -17.17 -19.05
N LEU A 232 -23.99 -17.69 -17.83
CA LEU A 232 -23.93 -16.91 -16.59
C LEU A 232 -22.49 -16.67 -16.13
N TYR A 233 -21.56 -17.50 -16.57
CA TYR A 233 -20.14 -17.40 -16.24
C TYR A 233 -19.44 -16.21 -16.93
N SER A 234 -18.28 -15.84 -16.42
CA SER A 234 -17.38 -14.87 -17.05
C SER A 234 -16.08 -15.55 -17.47
N THR A 235 -15.60 -15.22 -18.66
CA THR A 235 -14.38 -15.79 -19.24
C THR A 235 -13.29 -14.73 -19.34
N PHE A 236 -12.06 -15.11 -19.04
CA PHE A 236 -10.90 -14.24 -18.96
C PHE A 236 -9.71 -14.91 -19.65
N SER A 237 -8.89 -14.11 -20.32
CA SER A 237 -7.59 -14.55 -20.83
C SER A 237 -6.51 -14.03 -19.90
N VAL A 238 -5.69 -14.94 -19.40
CA VAL A 238 -4.56 -14.68 -18.51
C VAL A 238 -3.30 -15.17 -19.20
N ASN A 239 -2.22 -14.39 -19.17
CA ASN A 239 -0.97 -14.79 -19.81
C ASN A 239 0.05 -15.22 -18.75
N SER A 240 0.61 -16.40 -18.91
CA SER A 240 1.67 -16.91 -18.04
C SER A 240 3.03 -16.57 -18.63
N PRO A 241 3.93 -15.90 -17.88
CA PRO A 241 5.22 -15.45 -18.38
C PRO A 241 6.22 -16.59 -18.57
N VAL A 242 6.06 -17.69 -17.83
CA VAL A 242 6.97 -18.84 -17.81
C VAL A 242 6.18 -20.15 -17.74
N PRO A 243 6.76 -21.29 -18.15
CA PRO A 243 6.13 -22.59 -17.97
C PRO A 243 5.98 -22.92 -16.48
N GLN A 244 4.92 -23.65 -16.12
CA GLN A 244 4.62 -24.05 -14.74
C GLN A 244 4.44 -22.86 -13.78
N SER A 245 3.91 -21.73 -14.28
CA SER A 245 3.64 -20.55 -13.45
C SER A 245 2.61 -20.88 -12.35
N PRO A 246 2.93 -20.71 -11.06
CA PRO A 246 1.97 -20.87 -9.98
C PRO A 246 0.84 -19.84 -10.06
N VAL A 247 -0.36 -20.25 -9.62
CA VAL A 247 -1.54 -19.37 -9.57
C VAL A 247 -2.05 -19.21 -8.16
N GLU A 248 -2.32 -17.97 -7.77
CA GLU A 248 -3.13 -17.62 -6.61
C GLU A 248 -4.49 -17.08 -7.08
N LEU A 249 -5.53 -17.36 -6.29
CA LEU A 249 -6.90 -16.92 -6.57
C LEU A 249 -7.41 -16.13 -5.38
N ILE A 250 -7.99 -14.97 -5.64
CA ILE A 250 -8.64 -14.13 -4.63
C ILE A 250 -10.05 -13.84 -5.12
N VAL A 251 -11.05 -14.08 -4.26
CA VAL A 251 -12.45 -13.76 -4.54
C VAL A 251 -13.05 -13.03 -3.35
N THR A 252 -13.60 -11.85 -3.58
CA THR A 252 -14.29 -11.04 -2.56
C THR A 252 -15.77 -10.88 -2.92
N ALA A 253 -16.64 -11.14 -1.95
CA ALA A 253 -18.09 -11.00 -2.08
C ALA A 253 -18.54 -9.55 -1.86
N ASN A 254 -19.24 -8.95 -2.84
CA ASN A 254 -19.74 -7.57 -2.75
C ASN A 254 -21.25 -7.52 -3.00
N GLY A 255 -21.98 -6.84 -2.12
CA GLY A 255 -23.44 -6.61 -2.24
C GLY A 255 -24.35 -7.82 -1.98
N ALA A 256 -23.80 -9.04 -1.92
CA ALA A 256 -24.49 -10.27 -1.54
C ALA A 256 -23.49 -11.35 -1.10
N ASP A 257 -23.99 -12.40 -0.46
CA ASP A 257 -23.22 -13.63 -0.21
C ASP A 257 -22.99 -14.38 -1.53
N LEU A 258 -21.84 -15.06 -1.64
CA LEU A 258 -21.54 -15.95 -2.76
C LEU A 258 -21.60 -17.40 -2.30
N ASN A 259 -22.36 -18.22 -3.02
CA ASN A 259 -22.55 -19.62 -2.73
C ASN A 259 -21.91 -20.45 -3.83
N THR A 260 -21.00 -21.35 -3.45
CA THR A 260 -20.28 -22.24 -4.38
C THR A 260 -19.46 -21.49 -5.42
N LEU A 261 -18.15 -21.42 -5.22
CA LEU A 261 -17.24 -20.84 -6.21
C LEU A 261 -16.85 -21.91 -7.23
N LYS A 262 -16.93 -21.55 -8.52
CA LYS A 262 -16.56 -22.44 -9.61
C LYS A 262 -15.54 -21.76 -10.51
N TRP A 263 -14.50 -22.51 -10.84
CA TRP A 263 -13.56 -22.14 -11.89
C TRP A 263 -13.47 -23.24 -12.94
N GLU A 264 -13.20 -22.84 -14.17
CA GLU A 264 -12.71 -23.74 -15.20
C GLU A 264 -11.47 -23.13 -15.85
N ILE A 265 -10.40 -23.91 -15.96
CA ILE A 265 -9.12 -23.49 -16.52
C ILE A 265 -8.87 -24.30 -17.79
N ASN A 266 -8.59 -23.61 -18.89
CA ASN A 266 -8.26 -24.19 -20.20
C ASN A 266 -9.24 -25.29 -20.65
N ARG A 267 -10.54 -25.11 -20.35
CA ARG A 267 -11.64 -26.04 -20.71
C ARG A 267 -11.46 -27.49 -20.23
N SER A 268 -10.59 -27.71 -19.25
CA SER A 268 -10.19 -29.06 -18.84
C SER A 268 -10.22 -29.24 -17.33
N LYS A 269 -9.63 -28.31 -16.58
CA LYS A 269 -9.58 -28.38 -15.12
C LYS A 269 -10.76 -27.62 -14.53
N GLN A 270 -11.63 -28.32 -13.81
CA GLN A 270 -12.79 -27.73 -13.13
C GLN A 270 -12.57 -27.73 -11.62
N ILE A 271 -12.71 -26.56 -11.01
CA ILE A 271 -12.55 -26.36 -9.57
C ILE A 271 -13.89 -25.98 -9.00
N ARG A 272 -14.35 -26.70 -7.99
CA ARG A 272 -15.60 -26.40 -7.29
C ARG A 272 -15.36 -26.36 -5.79
N MET A 273 -15.63 -25.22 -5.19
CA MET A 273 -15.54 -25.02 -3.75
C MET A 273 -16.93 -24.75 -3.20
N ASN A 274 -17.47 -25.69 -2.42
CA ASN A 274 -18.76 -25.55 -1.76
C ASN A 274 -18.61 -24.73 -0.47
N VAL A 275 -18.27 -23.44 -0.63
CA VAL A 275 -18.12 -22.46 0.45
C VAL A 275 -19.22 -21.40 0.32
N VAL A 276 -19.65 -20.86 1.46
CA VAL A 276 -20.54 -19.68 1.53
C VAL A 276 -19.67 -18.50 1.94
N LEU A 277 -19.30 -17.67 0.96
CA LEU A 277 -18.53 -16.48 1.20
C LEU A 277 -19.49 -15.33 1.52
N LYS A 278 -19.56 -14.94 2.80
CA LYS A 278 -20.42 -13.83 3.24
C LYS A 278 -20.02 -12.52 2.55
N LYS A 279 -20.98 -11.61 2.36
CA LYS A 279 -20.70 -10.24 1.90
C LYS A 279 -19.56 -9.61 2.70
N GLY A 280 -18.59 -9.03 2.00
CA GLY A 280 -17.39 -8.41 2.57
C GLY A 280 -16.26 -9.40 2.89
N HIS A 281 -16.53 -10.71 2.92
CA HIS A 281 -15.51 -11.72 3.12
C HIS A 281 -14.73 -11.97 1.83
N THR A 282 -13.49 -12.43 2.00
CA THR A 282 -12.56 -12.76 0.91
C THR A 282 -12.03 -14.17 1.06
N LEU A 283 -12.13 -14.99 0.01
CA LEU A 283 -11.40 -16.26 -0.08
C LEU A 283 -10.06 -16.01 -0.78
N LYS A 284 -8.95 -16.43 -0.17
CA LYS A 284 -7.62 -16.46 -0.78
C LYS A 284 -7.08 -17.87 -0.86
N TYR A 285 -6.72 -18.29 -2.05
CA TYR A 285 -5.93 -19.48 -2.33
C TYR A 285 -4.52 -19.04 -2.77
N THR A 286 -3.49 -19.45 -2.03
CA THR A 286 -2.09 -19.03 -2.26
C THR A 286 -1.17 -20.19 -2.67
N GLY A 287 -1.76 -21.32 -3.08
CA GLY A 287 -1.03 -22.56 -3.38
C GLY A 287 -1.38 -23.69 -2.42
N GLY A 288 -0.93 -24.91 -2.76
CA GLY A 288 -1.16 -26.10 -1.93
C GLY A 288 -2.60 -26.63 -1.99
N THR A 289 -3.06 -27.22 -0.87
CA THR A 289 -4.30 -28.02 -0.78
C THR A 289 -5.41 -27.32 0.00
N GLU A 290 -5.24 -26.04 0.38
CA GLU A 290 -6.19 -25.31 1.20
C GLU A 290 -6.31 -23.86 0.73
N ALA A 291 -7.47 -23.26 0.97
CA ALA A 291 -7.70 -21.82 0.83
C ALA A 291 -8.24 -21.28 2.16
N VAL A 292 -8.06 -19.98 2.39
CA VAL A 292 -8.46 -19.32 3.63
C VAL A 292 -9.54 -18.30 3.34
N VAL A 293 -10.60 -18.31 4.15
CA VAL A 293 -11.65 -17.30 4.14
C VAL A 293 -11.35 -16.28 5.23
N TYR A 294 -11.36 -15.02 4.83
CA TYR A 294 -11.14 -13.87 5.69
C TYR A 294 -12.41 -13.02 5.80
N ASP A 295 -12.61 -12.38 6.94
CA ASP A 295 -13.60 -11.30 7.06
C ASP A 295 -13.11 -10.01 6.38
N ALA A 296 -13.88 -8.93 6.46
CA ALA A 296 -13.55 -7.64 5.86
C ALA A 296 -12.33 -6.96 6.51
N GLN A 297 -11.89 -7.45 7.65
CA GLN A 297 -10.77 -6.98 8.46
C GLN A 297 -9.58 -7.94 8.41
N TRP A 298 -9.62 -8.94 7.53
CA TRP A 298 -8.56 -9.93 7.35
C TRP A 298 -8.34 -10.86 8.55
N HIS A 299 -9.32 -11.05 9.44
CA HIS A 299 -9.29 -12.16 10.39
C HIS A 299 -9.66 -13.45 9.68
N VAL A 300 -8.95 -14.53 10.01
CA VAL A 300 -9.27 -15.87 9.50
C VAL A 300 -10.63 -16.30 10.07
N VAL A 301 -11.58 -16.55 9.17
CA VAL A 301 -12.91 -17.08 9.49
C VAL A 301 -12.89 -18.60 9.45
N GLU A 302 -12.36 -19.16 8.37
CA GLU A 302 -12.21 -20.60 8.19
C GLU A 302 -11.11 -20.93 7.18
N THR A 303 -10.58 -22.15 7.26
CA THR A 303 -9.72 -22.74 6.23
C THR A 303 -10.48 -23.87 5.56
N VAL A 304 -10.52 -23.86 4.23
CA VAL A 304 -11.31 -24.78 3.42
C VAL A 304 -10.41 -25.60 2.50
N PRO A 305 -10.67 -26.91 2.30
CA PRO A 305 -9.90 -27.71 1.36
C PRO A 305 -10.00 -27.17 -0.07
N PHE A 306 -8.87 -27.15 -0.77
CA PHE A 306 -8.76 -26.80 -2.19
C PHE A 306 -8.52 -28.08 -3.01
N PRO A 307 -9.48 -28.50 -3.85
CA PRO A 307 -9.54 -29.86 -4.37
C PRO A 307 -8.43 -30.20 -5.38
N GLU A 308 -7.86 -29.22 -6.07
CA GLU A 308 -6.93 -29.44 -7.18
C GLU A 308 -5.45 -29.43 -6.78
N GLY A 309 -5.14 -29.20 -5.51
CA GLY A 309 -3.77 -28.92 -5.08
C GLY A 309 -3.19 -27.70 -5.81
N GLN A 310 -1.87 -27.66 -5.98
CA GLN A 310 -1.16 -26.58 -6.67
C GLN A 310 -1.63 -26.41 -8.13
N ILE A 311 -2.06 -25.20 -8.49
CA ILE A 311 -2.34 -24.84 -9.87
C ILE A 311 -1.06 -24.35 -10.54
N LEU A 312 -0.72 -24.95 -11.67
CA LEU A 312 0.43 -24.61 -12.51
C LEU A 312 -0.06 -24.39 -13.94
N LEU A 313 0.22 -23.22 -14.51
CA LEU A 313 -0.18 -22.90 -15.88
C LEU A 313 0.95 -23.20 -16.88
N PRO A 314 0.61 -23.67 -18.10
CA PRO A 314 1.54 -23.61 -19.20
C PRO A 314 1.86 -22.15 -19.56
N GLU A 315 3.01 -21.94 -20.19
CA GLU A 315 3.42 -20.64 -20.72
C GLU A 315 2.43 -20.13 -21.78
N GLY A 316 2.23 -18.81 -21.83
CA GLY A 316 1.37 -18.16 -22.82
C GLY A 316 -0.08 -17.99 -22.36
N ALA A 317 -1.00 -17.94 -23.33
CA ALA A 317 -2.39 -17.62 -23.09
C ALA A 317 -3.16 -18.78 -22.45
N ASN A 318 -3.81 -18.49 -21.33
CA ASN A 318 -4.63 -19.40 -20.56
C ASN A 318 -6.03 -18.82 -20.38
N THR A 319 -7.06 -19.67 -20.48
CA THR A 319 -8.45 -19.24 -20.30
C THR A 319 -8.94 -19.62 -18.91
N PHE A 320 -9.49 -18.65 -18.19
CA PHE A 320 -10.19 -18.86 -16.94
C PHE A 320 -11.67 -18.54 -17.11
N LEU A 321 -12.52 -19.39 -16.57
CA LEU A 321 -13.94 -19.15 -16.43
C LEU A 321 -14.26 -19.13 -14.95
N PHE A 322 -15.05 -18.16 -14.51
CA PHE A 322 -15.56 -18.07 -13.15
C PHE A 322 -17.08 -17.98 -13.13
N ASP A 323 -17.69 -18.68 -12.17
CA ASP A 323 -19.11 -18.63 -11.91
C ASP A 323 -19.38 -18.84 -10.41
N THR A 324 -20.50 -18.29 -9.93
CA THR A 324 -20.96 -18.44 -8.55
C THR A 324 -22.45 -18.21 -8.44
N ARG A 325 -23.08 -18.69 -7.35
CA ARG A 325 -24.48 -18.38 -7.06
C ARG A 325 -24.58 -17.26 -6.05
N PHE A 326 -25.12 -16.13 -6.48
CA PHE A 326 -25.42 -15.00 -5.60
C PHE A 326 -26.59 -15.35 -4.66
N GLY A 327 -26.43 -15.01 -3.38
CA GLY A 327 -27.50 -14.99 -2.41
C GLY A 327 -28.43 -13.79 -2.59
N SER A 328 -29.21 -13.49 -1.56
CA SER A 328 -30.06 -12.28 -1.54
C SER A 328 -29.19 -11.02 -1.55
N ALA A 329 -29.47 -10.12 -2.49
CA ALA A 329 -28.81 -8.83 -2.60
C ALA A 329 -29.40 -7.81 -1.63
N ASP A 330 -28.58 -6.86 -1.20
CA ASP A 330 -29.07 -5.67 -0.51
C ASP A 330 -29.93 -4.80 -1.46
N ALA A 331 -30.92 -4.11 -0.89
CA ALA A 331 -31.78 -3.22 -1.66
C ALA A 331 -30.96 -2.10 -2.35
N GLY A 332 -31.06 -2.01 -3.67
CA GLY A 332 -30.42 -0.96 -4.46
C GLY A 332 -28.92 -1.15 -4.74
N VAL A 333 -28.35 -2.30 -4.39
CA VAL A 333 -26.94 -2.62 -4.68
C VAL A 333 -26.88 -3.72 -5.73
N GLU A 334 -26.13 -3.52 -6.82
CA GLU A 334 -25.82 -4.59 -7.76
C GLU A 334 -24.72 -5.50 -7.18
N PRO A 335 -25.02 -6.76 -6.81
CA PRO A 335 -24.02 -7.62 -6.22
C PRO A 335 -23.05 -8.15 -7.28
N PHE A 336 -21.81 -8.35 -6.85
CA PHE A 336 -20.76 -8.90 -7.70
C PHE A 336 -19.69 -9.63 -6.90
N ALA A 337 -19.02 -10.56 -7.55
CA ALA A 337 -17.76 -11.10 -7.08
C ALA A 337 -16.62 -10.30 -7.70
N GLN A 338 -15.73 -9.77 -6.86
CA GLN A 338 -14.44 -9.26 -7.31
C GLN A 338 -13.49 -10.45 -7.36
N VAL A 339 -12.96 -10.74 -8.55
CA VAL A 339 -12.09 -11.89 -8.79
C VAL A 339 -10.73 -11.37 -9.21
N GLU A 340 -9.69 -11.88 -8.57
CA GLU A 340 -8.31 -11.62 -8.93
C GLU A 340 -7.56 -12.94 -9.13
N ILE A 341 -6.90 -13.05 -10.27
CA ILE A 341 -6.02 -14.17 -10.63
C ILE A 341 -4.61 -13.62 -10.63
N ARG A 342 -3.73 -14.19 -9.81
CA ARG A 342 -2.33 -13.78 -9.69
C ARG A 342 -1.47 -14.90 -10.24
N VAL A 343 -0.71 -14.61 -11.28
CA VAL A 343 0.24 -15.55 -11.88
C VAL A 343 1.65 -15.16 -11.45
N LEU A 344 2.37 -16.09 -10.82
CA LEU A 344 3.69 -15.83 -10.26
C LEU A 344 4.77 -16.20 -11.29
N ASP A 345 5.76 -15.33 -11.44
CA ASP A 345 7.01 -15.66 -12.14
C ASP A 345 7.91 -16.56 -11.26
N VAL A 346 9.05 -16.98 -11.80
CA VAL A 346 10.12 -17.61 -11.02
C VAL A 346 10.72 -16.58 -10.06
N GLY A 347 10.70 -16.92 -8.77
CA GLY A 347 11.38 -16.13 -7.74
C GLY A 347 12.89 -16.05 -8.02
N ARG A 348 13.40 -14.83 -8.19
CA ARG A 348 14.81 -14.57 -8.45
C ARG A 348 15.51 -14.20 -7.17
N ARG A 349 16.63 -14.85 -6.89
CA ARG A 349 17.48 -14.49 -5.76
C ARG A 349 18.02 -13.07 -5.94
N LEU A 350 17.94 -12.26 -4.89
CA LEU A 350 18.52 -10.90 -4.85
C LEU A 350 20.03 -10.92 -4.65
#